data_AF-F8Q8Y3-F1
#
_entry.id   AF-F8Q8Y3-F1
#
_cell.length_a   1.000
_cell.length_b   1.000
_cell.length_c   1.000
_cell.angle_alpha   90.00
_cell.angle_beta   90.00
_cell.angle_gamma   90.00
#
_symmetry.space_group_name_H-M   'P 1'
#
loop_
_entity.id
_entity.type
_entity.pdbx_description
1 polymer ?
#
loop_
_entity_poly.entity_id
_entity_poly.type
_entity_poly.pdbx_seq_one_letter_code
_entity_poly.pdbx_strand_id
1 'polypeptide(L)' 'PLSAPERNEVSSFIDEQLRKGYIRPSKSPMTSLVFFIPKKDGKKCMVMDYCYL' A
#
# COMPACT_ATOMS: atom_id res chain seq x y z
N PRO A 1 9.67 4.14 9.94
CA PRO A 1 8.32 3.60 10.24
C PRO A 1 7.27 4.61 9.73
N LEU A 2 6.15 4.16 9.15
CA LEU A 2 5.12 5.08 8.63
C LEU A 2 4.59 6.00 9.73
N SER A 3 4.47 7.28 9.42
CA SER A 3 3.84 8.28 10.30
C SER A 3 2.33 7.98 10.46
N ALA A 4 1.72 8.53 11.50
CA ALA A 4 0.27 8.36 11.73
C ALA A 4 -0.60 8.72 10.51
N PRO A 5 -0.41 9.87 9.82
CA PRO A 5 -1.20 10.20 8.64
C PRO A 5 -0.97 9.24 7.48
N GLU A 6 0.27 8.77 7.27
CA GLU A 6 0.58 7.81 6.21
C GLU A 6 -0.10 6.46 6.44
N ARG A 7 -0.25 6.02 7.70
CA ARG A 7 -0.96 4.76 8.01
C ARG A 7 -2.45 4.84 7.64
N ASN A 8 -3.09 5.99 7.91
CA ASN A 8 -4.48 6.20 7.52
C ASN A 8 -4.63 6.17 6.00
N GLU A 9 -3.68 6.75 5.27
CA GLU A 9 -3.65 6.74 3.81
C GLU A 9 -3.41 5.34 3.23
N VAL A 10 -2.54 4.53 3.85
CA VAL A 10 -2.41 3.10 3.50
C VAL A 10 -3.73 2.37 3.72
N SER A 11 -4.39 2.57 4.86
CA SER A 11 -5.65 1.89 5.18
C SER A 11 -6.74 2.23 4.16
N SER A 12 -6.92 3.51 3.84
CA SER A 12 -7.93 3.93 2.87
C SER A 12 -7.65 3.40 1.46
N PHE A 13 -6.38 3.35 1.06
CA PHE A 13 -5.98 2.76 -0.22
C PHE A 13 -6.30 1.27 -0.27
N ILE A 14 -5.98 0.51 0.79
CA ILE A 14 -6.28 -0.93 0.89
C ILE A 14 -7.79 -1.16 0.80
N ASP A 15 -8.60 -0.40 1.53
CA ASP A 15 -10.06 -0.52 1.51
C ASP A 15 -10.64 -0.26 0.11
N GLU A 16 -10.10 0.73 -0.61
CA GLU A 16 -10.51 1.01 -2.00
C GLU A 16 -10.15 -0.15 -2.94
N GLN A 17 -8.94 -0.70 -2.84
CA GLN A 17 -8.51 -1.81 -3.69
C GLN A 17 -9.27 -3.11 -3.37
N LEU A 18 -9.60 -3.34 -2.10
CA LEU A 18 -10.48 -4.44 -1.67
C LEU A 18 -11.88 -4.30 -2.27
N ARG A 19 -12.46 -3.09 -2.22
CA ARG A 19 -13.78 -2.80 -2.81
C ARG A 19 -13.78 -2.99 -4.34
N LYS A 20 -12.69 -2.65 -5.02
CA LYS A 20 -12.51 -2.91 -6.45
C LYS A 20 -12.28 -4.40 -6.77
N GLY A 21 -11.93 -5.21 -5.77
CA GLY A 21 -11.60 -6.63 -5.95
C GLY A 21 -10.21 -6.90 -6.53
N TYR A 22 -9.32 -5.90 -6.57
CA TYR A 22 -7.95 -6.08 -7.10
C TYR A 22 -7.04 -6.84 -6.15
N ILE A 23 -7.28 -6.73 -4.84
CA ILE A 23 -6.56 -7.47 -3.81
C ILE A 23 -7.53 -8.23 -2.91
N ARG A 24 -7.02 -9.19 -2.14
CA ARG A 24 -7.77 -9.95 -1.13
C ARG A 24 -6.91 -10.18 0.12
N PRO A 25 -7.53 -10.34 1.30
CA PRO A 25 -6.80 -10.75 2.50
C PRO A 25 -6.06 -12.07 2.27
N SER A 26 -4.83 -12.15 2.76
CA SER A 26 -3.96 -13.32 2.66
C SER A 26 -3.42 -13.70 4.03
N LYS A 27 -3.16 -14.99 4.24
CA LYS A 27 -2.49 -15.55 5.44
C LYS A 27 -1.09 -16.08 5.10
N SER A 28 -0.41 -15.44 4.16
CA SER A 28 0.94 -15.81 3.75
C SER A 28 1.96 -15.51 4.86
N PRO A 29 2.95 -16.38 5.10
CA PRO A 29 4.09 -16.05 5.95
C PRO A 29 5.03 -15.02 5.29
N MET A 30 4.95 -14.87 3.96
CA MET A 30 5.72 -13.90 3.19
C MET A 30 5.01 -12.54 3.18
N THR A 31 5.75 -11.48 3.48
CA THR A 31 5.30 -10.08 3.40
C THR A 31 6.35 -9.23 2.70
N SER A 32 5.91 -8.18 2.02
CA SER A 32 6.78 -7.19 1.36
C SER A 32 6.48 -5.80 1.91
N LEU A 33 7.48 -4.93 1.86
CA LEU A 33 7.32 -3.54 2.32
C LEU A 33 6.46 -2.74 1.36
N VAL A 34 5.80 -1.70 1.91
CA VAL A 34 4.99 -0.74 1.17
C VAL A 34 5.45 0.67 1.46
N PHE A 35 5.51 1.51 0.43
CA PHE A 35 5.78 2.93 0.59
C PHE A 35 5.05 3.76 -0.47
N PHE A 36 4.91 5.06 -0.19
CA PHE A 36 4.30 6.01 -1.11
C PHE A 36 5.37 6.81 -1.85
N ILE A 37 5.22 6.91 -3.16
CA ILE A 37 6.02 7.79 -4.01
C ILE A 37 5.16 8.98 -4.44
N PRO A 38 5.59 10.22 -4.18
CA PRO A 38 4.90 11.40 -4.69
C PRO A 38 5.01 11.46 -6.22
N LYS A 39 3.92 11.79 -6.89
CA LYS A 39 3.84 12.01 -8.34
C LYS A 39 3.75 13.50 -8.64
N LYS A 40 4.07 13.87 -9.89
CA LYS A 40 4.06 15.25 -10.38
C LYS A 40 2.68 15.91 -10.27
N ASP A 41 1.61 15.13 -10.32
CA ASP A 41 0.22 15.59 -10.17
C ASP A 41 -0.20 15.79 -8.70
N GLY A 42 0.74 15.68 -7.75
CA GLY A 42 0.48 15.83 -6.32
C GLY A 42 -0.15 14.59 -5.68
N LYS A 43 -0.45 13.54 -6.46
CA LYS A 43 -0.94 12.28 -5.92
C LYS A 43 0.21 11.46 -5.36
N LYS A 44 -0.11 10.53 -4.47
CA LYS A 44 0.82 9.50 -4.01
C LYS A 44 0.47 8.17 -4.65
N CYS A 45 1.49 7.46 -5.14
CA CYS A 45 1.34 6.09 -5.60
C CYS A 45 1.93 5.14 -4.57
N MET A 46 1.11 4.19 -4.11
CA MET A 46 1.59 3.09 -3.28
C MET A 46 2.39 2.12 -4.16
N VAL A 47 3.59 1.76 -3.72
CA VAL A 47 4.49 0.80 -4.37
C VAL A 47 4.83 -0.30 -3.38
N MET A 48 4.80 -1.55 -3.85
CA MET A 48 5.27 -2.72 -3.14
C MET A 48 6.75 -2.94 -3.47
N ASP A 49 7.59 -3.12 -2.45
CA ASP A 49 8.97 -3.53 -2.64
C ASP A 49 9.08 -5.05 -2.74
N TYR A 50 9.35 -5.54 -3.94
CA TYR A 50 9.52 -6.96 -4.21
C TYR A 50 10.99 -7.39 -4.28
N CYS A 51 11.95 -6.54 -3.88
CA CYS A 51 13.38 -6.88 -3.98
C CYS A 51 13.82 -8.10 -3.17
N TYR A 52 13.02 -8.52 -2.18
CA TYR A 52 13.31 -9.66 -1.29
C TYR A 52 12.42 -10.89 -1.52
N LEU A 53 11.60 -10.89 -2.58
CA LEU A 53 10.91 -12.09 -3.07
C LEU A 53 11.84 -12.94 -3.93
#